data_AF-A0A973FWH3-F1
#
_entry.id   AF-A0A973FWH3-F1
#
_cell.length_a   1.000
_cell.length_b   1.000
_cell.length_c   1.000
_cell.angle_alpha   90.00
_cell.angle_beta   90.00
_cell.angle_gamma   90.00
#
_symmetry.space_group_name_H-M   'P 1'
#
loop_
_entity.id
_entity.type
_entity.pdbx_description
1 polymer ?
#
loop_
_entity_poly.entity_id
_entity_poly.type
_entity_poly.pdbx_seq_one_letter_code
_entity_poly.pdbx_strand_id
1 'polypeptide(L)' 'PGALHRALESFAERKINLAKIESHPVKERLWEYLFFVDLIGHVNDKDIKSCLTELKEKTTFLKILGSYPGAEGGL' A
#
# COMPACT_ATOMS: atom_id res chain seq x y z
N PRO A 1 6.98 -0.04 17.30
CA PRO A 1 8.01 0.43 16.33
C PRO A 1 8.20 -0.61 15.20
N GLY A 2 8.27 -0.21 13.93
CA GLY A 2 8.51 -1.12 12.79
C GLY A 2 7.26 -1.64 12.05
N ALA A 3 6.06 -1.19 12.40
CA ALA A 3 4.83 -1.62 11.72
C ALA A 3 4.84 -1.24 10.23
N LEU A 4 5.27 -0.02 9.89
CA LEU A 4 5.42 0.41 8.51
C LEU A 4 6.42 -0.45 7.74
N HIS A 5 7.58 -0.72 8.32
CA HIS A 5 8.61 -1.57 7.69
C HIS A 5 8.05 -2.95 7.32
N ARG A 6 7.34 -3.61 8.25
CA ARG A 6 6.71 -4.93 8.02
C ARG A 6 5.64 -4.89 6.92
N ALA A 7 4.93 -3.78 6.79
CA ALA A 7 3.98 -3.60 5.69
C ALA A 7 4.73 -3.45 4.34
N LEU A 8 5.75 -2.60 4.31
CA LEU A 8 6.55 -2.32 3.11
C LEU A 8 7.32 -3.54 2.59
N GLU A 9 7.74 -4.43 3.49
CA GLU A 9 8.41 -5.69 3.15
C GLU A 9 7.58 -6.55 2.18
N SER A 10 6.25 -6.60 2.36
CA SER A 10 5.35 -7.39 1.50
C SER A 10 5.39 -6.93 0.04
N PHE A 11 5.59 -5.63 -0.20
CA PHE A 11 5.76 -5.07 -1.54
C PHE A 11 7.16 -5.35 -2.08
N ALA A 12 8.19 -5.18 -1.25
CA ALA A 12 9.58 -5.33 -1.64
C ALA A 12 9.91 -6.77 -2.07
N GLU A 13 9.43 -7.77 -1.32
CA GLU A 13 9.62 -9.21 -1.65
C GLU A 13 9.06 -9.58 -3.02
N ARG A 14 7.99 -8.89 -3.46
CA ARG A 14 7.32 -9.10 -4.75
C ARG A 14 7.79 -8.14 -5.84
N LYS A 15 8.80 -7.31 -5.55
CA LYS A 15 9.31 -6.28 -6.48
C LYS A 15 8.21 -5.35 -7.00
N ILE A 16 7.20 -5.08 -6.17
CA ILE A 16 6.12 -4.14 -6.51
C ILE A 16 6.65 -2.73 -6.34
N ASN A 17 6.62 -1.94 -7.42
CA ASN A 17 7.09 -0.57 -7.38
C ASN A 17 6.05 0.33 -6.71
N LEU A 18 6.48 1.10 -5.70
CA LEU A 18 5.66 2.12 -5.07
C LEU A 18 5.93 3.45 -5.75
N ALA A 19 4.90 4.07 -6.30
CA ALA A 19 4.99 5.40 -6.90
C ALA A 19 4.89 6.50 -5.84
N LYS A 20 4.18 6.23 -4.74
CA LYS A 20 3.92 7.22 -3.69
C LYS A 20 3.66 6.56 -2.34
N ILE A 21 4.13 7.20 -1.27
CA ILE A 21 3.77 6.87 0.10
C ILE A 21 3.66 8.14 0.96
N GLU A 22 2.52 8.32 1.61
CA GLU A 22 2.26 9.48 2.48
C GLU A 22 1.69 9.03 3.83
N SER A 23 2.21 9.58 4.92
CA SER A 23 1.69 9.35 6.27
C SER A 23 0.72 10.45 6.67
N HIS A 24 -0.46 10.08 7.14
CA HIS A 24 -1.47 10.99 7.66
C HIS A 24 -1.80 10.66 9.12
N PRO A 25 -1.70 11.62 10.05
CA PRO A 25 -2.07 11.41 11.43
C PRO A 25 -3.59 11.29 11.57
N VAL A 26 -4.06 10.29 12.32
CA VAL A 26 -5.49 10.14 12.61
C VAL A 26 -5.83 10.97 13.84
N LYS A 27 -6.57 12.06 13.65
CA LYS A 27 -6.91 13.00 14.74
C LYS A 27 -7.71 12.37 15.89
N GLU A 28 -8.51 11.34 15.58
CA GLU A 28 -9.42 10.69 16.52
C GLU A 28 -8.76 9.54 17.31
N ARG A 29 -7.61 9.04 16.86
CA ARG A 29 -6.91 7.91 17.47
C ARG A 29 -5.44 8.26 17.69
N LEU A 30 -5.13 8.67 18.92
CA LEU A 30 -3.76 9.00 19.33
C LEU A 30 -2.84 7.81 19.02
N TRP A 31 -1.71 8.07 18.36
CA TRP A 31 -0.67 7.10 17.95
C TRP A 31 -1.00 6.18 16.76
N GLU A 32 -2.13 6.36 16.08
CA GLU A 32 -2.41 5.69 14.80
C GLU A 32 -2.02 6.56 13.61
N TYR A 33 -1.48 5.91 12.58
CA TYR A 33 -1.10 6.53 11.32
C TYR A 33 -1.81 5.81 10.17
N LEU A 34 -2.42 6.59 9.28
CA LEU A 34 -2.86 6.10 7.98
C LEU A 34 -1.76 6.33 6.96
N PHE A 35 -1.55 5.34 6.10
CA PHE A 35 -0.63 5.45 4.97
C PHE A 35 -1.44 5.40 3.68
N PHE A 36 -1.26 6.42 2.84
CA PHE A 36 -1.73 6.40 1.46
C PHE A 36 -0.56 5.93 0.60
N VAL A 37 -0.82 4.91 -0.23
CA VAL A 37 0.19 4.25 -1.03
C VAL A 37 -0.32 4.12 -2.46
N ASP A 38 0.44 4.64 -3.41
CA ASP A 38 0.25 4.34 -4.83
C ASP A 38 1.34 3.38 -5.28
N LEU A 39 0.95 2.43 -6.12
CA LEU A 39 1.83 1.40 -6.68
C LEU A 39 1.61 1.26 -8.17
N ILE A 40 2.62 0.76 -8.87
CA ILE A 40 2.53 0.45 -10.29
C ILE A 40 1.97 -0.97 -10.47
N GLY A 41 0.88 -1.08 -11.22
CA GLY A 41 0.20 -2.32 -11.57
C GLY A 41 -1.29 -2.29 -11.22
N HIS A 42 -1.95 -3.44 -11.33
CA HIS A 42 -3.39 -3.57 -11.16
C HIS A 42 -3.74 -4.49 -9.99
N VAL A 43 -4.86 -4.22 -9.30
CA VAL A 43 -5.37 -5.07 -8.20
C VAL A 43 -5.64 -6.53 -8.59
N ASN A 44 -5.74 -6.80 -9.90
CA ASN A 44 -6.00 -8.13 -10.44
C ASN A 44 -4.70 -8.89 -10.78
N ASP A 45 -3.55 -8.22 -10.76
CA ASP A 45 -2.27 -8.86 -10.99
C ASP A 45 -1.99 -9.82 -9.82
N LYS A 46 -1.52 -11.02 -10.15
CA LYS A 46 -1.37 -12.11 -9.18
C LYS A 46 -0.54 -11.70 -7.97
N ASP A 47 0.59 -11.03 -8.20
CA ASP A 47 1.53 -10.64 -7.14
C ASP A 47 0.95 -9.52 -6.28
N ILE A 48 0.28 -8.54 -6.88
CA ILE A 48 -0.39 -7.45 -6.16
C ILE A 48 -1.54 -8.01 -5.33
N LYS A 49 -2.37 -8.88 -5.89
CA LYS A 49 -3.48 -9.51 -5.17
C LYS A 49 -3.01 -10.31 -3.96
N SER A 50 -1.91 -11.05 -4.10
CA SER A 50 -1.27 -11.76 -2.98
C SER A 50 -0.74 -10.79 -1.93
N CYS A 51 -0.03 -9.73 -2.34
CA CYS A 51 0.47 -8.69 -1.45
C CYS A 51 -0.66 -8.02 -0.63
N LEU A 52 -1.75 -7.63 -1.29
CA LEU A 52 -2.90 -7.00 -0.64
C LEU A 52 -3.60 -7.94 0.35
N THR A 53 -3.63 -9.25 0.05
CA THR A 53 -4.17 -10.26 0.97
C THR A 53 -3.33 -10.34 2.23
N GLU A 54 -2.00 -10.41 2.10
CA GLU A 54 -1.07 -10.43 3.22
C GLU A 54 -1.11 -9.14 4.04
N LEU A 55 -1.19 -7.98 3.38
CA LEU A 55 -1.32 -6.68 4.06
C LEU A 55 -2.60 -6.58 4.88
N LYS A 56 -3.70 -7.18 4.42
CA LYS A 56 -4.97 -7.21 5.16
C LYS A 56 -4.84 -7.93 6.50
N GLU A 57 -3.97 -8.93 6.60
CA GLU A 57 -3.70 -9.66 7.85
C GLU A 57 -2.74 -8.90 8.77
N LYS A 58 -1.83 -8.09 8.20
CA LYS A 58 -0.82 -7.32 8.94
C LYS A 58 -1.29 -5.93 9.38
N THR A 59 -2.43 -5.45 8.89
CA THR A 59 -2.93 -4.09 9.14
C THR A 59 -4.31 -4.10 9.81
N THR A 60 -4.57 -3.10 10.64
CA THR A 60 -5.88 -2.94 11.29
C THR A 60 -6.95 -2.44 10.33
N PHE A 61 -6.54 -1.79 9.24
CA PHE A 61 -7.41 -1.23 8.22
C PHE A 61 -6.69 -1.20 6.88
N LEU A 62 -7.35 -1.72 5.85
CA LEU A 62 -6.92 -1.65 4.46
C LEU A 62 -8.13 -1.33 3.59
N LYS A 63 -8.01 -0.30 2.76
CA LYS A 63 -9.02 0.08 1.78
C LYS A 63 -8.37 0.28 0.42
N ILE A 64 -8.86 -0.44 -0.58
CA ILE A 64 -8.47 -0.25 -1.97
C ILE A 64 -9.34 0.86 -2.55
N LEU A 65 -8.72 1.95 -3.00
CA LEU A 65 -9.43 3.08 -3.61
C LEU A 65 -9.76 2.84 -5.09
N GLY A 66 -8.94 2.04 -5.77
CA GLY A 66 -9.17 1.61 -7.14
C GLY A 66 -7.87 1.35 -7.88
N SER A 67 -8.00 0.93 -9.14
CA SER A 67 -6.92 0.91 -10.13
C SER A 67 -7.36 1.80 -11.30
N TYR A 68 -6.47 2.66 -11.76
CA TYR A 68 -6.75 3.60 -12.85
C TYR A 68 -5.59 3.56 -13.86
N PRO A 69 -5.83 3.87 -15.16
CA PRO A 69 -4.76 3.97 -16.14
C PRO A 69 -3.74 5.02 -15.70
N GLY A 70 -2.44 4.67 -15.77
CA GLY A 70 -1.38 5.65 -15.58
C GLY A 70 -1.44 6.75 -16.65
N ALA A 71 -0.99 7.95 -16.32
CA ALA A 71 -0.88 9.02 -17.31
C ALA A 71 0.14 8.63 -18.39
N GLU A 72 -0.21 8.83 -19.66
CA GLU A 72 0.76 8.65 -20.75
C GLU A 72 1.96 9.59 -20.54
N GLY A 73 3.15 9.01 -20.35
CA GLY A 73 4.40 9.74 -20.12
C GLY A 73 4.84 9.88 -18.65
N GLY A 74 4.12 9.30 -17.69
CA GLY A 74 4.56 9.23 -16.29
C GLY A 74 5.32 7.93 -15.98
N LEU A 75 6.63 8.08 -15.75
CA LEU A 75 7.64 7.09 -15.29
C LEU A 75 7.50 5.62 -15.73
#